data_AF-A0A382F0W4-F1
#
_entry.id   AF-A0A382F0W4-F1
#
_cell.length_a   1.000
_cell.length_b   1.000
_cell.length_c   1.000
_cell.angle_alpha   90.00
_cell.angle_beta   90.00
_cell.angle_gamma   90.00
#
_symmetry.space_group_name_H-M   'P 1'
#
loop_
_entity.id
_entity.type
_entity.pdbx_description
1 polymer ?
#
loop_
_entity_poly.entity_id
_entity_poly.type
_entity_poly.pdbx_seq_one_letter_code
_entity_poly.pdbx_strand_id
1 'polypeptide(L)'
;MYDKKKLEDSKFLFQRNIVFNPKDAKSYLFLAKIYKSEENERKEIKYLKTTLLLEPDNEDALYMLIDIKLKNSNFSEVKDLTKKFKIICSTLCDKTKSIDERLKNIEAKDETKQ
;
A
#
# COMPACT_ATOMS: atom_id res chain seq x y z
N MET A 1 0.06 25.70 -2.93
CA MET A 1 0.94 26.11 -1.81
C MET A 1 0.38 25.72 -0.43
N TYR A 2 -0.90 25.94 -0.16
CA TYR A 2 -1.53 25.63 1.14
C TYR A 2 -1.52 24.12 1.48
N ASP A 3 -1.76 23.24 0.50
CA ASP A 3 -1.81 21.79 0.73
C ASP A 3 -0.44 21.19 1.05
N LYS A 4 0.63 21.71 0.43
CA LYS A 4 2.00 21.26 0.71
C LYS A 4 2.41 21.53 2.16
N LYS A 5 2.04 22.69 2.71
CA LYS A 5 2.32 23.02 4.12
C LYS A 5 1.60 22.07 5.07
N LYS A 6 0.32 21.78 4.82
CA LYS A 6 -0.46 20.83 5.61
C LYS A 6 0.11 19.41 5.56
N LEU A 7 0.58 18.97 4.39
CA LEU A 7 1.23 17.68 4.23
C LEU A 7 2.52 17.58 5.05
N GLU A 8 3.36 18.62 5.03
CA GLU A 8 4.59 18.65 5.84
C GLU A 8 4.31 18.67 7.34
N ASP A 9 3.35 19.50 7.79
CA ASP A 9 2.95 19.54 9.21
C ASP A 9 2.41 18.17 9.67
N SER A 10 1.58 17.55 8.83
CA SER A 10 1.05 16.19 9.06
C SER A 10 2.17 15.15 9.12
N LYS A 11 3.13 15.20 8.19
CA LYS A 11 4.28 14.31 8.16
C LYS A 11 5.09 14.41 9.43
N PHE A 12 5.38 15.64 9.88
CA PHE A 12 6.11 15.90 11.12
C PHE A 12 5.39 15.30 12.34
N LEU A 13 4.07 15.48 12.44
CA LEU A 13 3.27 14.92 13.53
C LEU A 13 3.33 13.39 13.59
N PHE A 14 3.18 12.71 12.46
CA PHE A 14 3.27 11.24 12.42
C PHE A 14 4.69 10.74 12.66
N GLN A 15 5.71 11.42 12.14
CA GLN A 15 7.11 11.10 12.43
C GLN A 15 7.44 11.25 13.92
N ARG A 16 6.94 12.31 14.57
CA ARG A 16 7.06 12.47 16.02
C ARG A 16 6.31 11.36 16.76
N ASN A 17 5.09 11.02 16.32
CA ASN A 17 4.29 9.98 16.98
C ASN A 17 5.02 8.63 17.00
N ILE A 18 5.57 8.17 15.88
CA ILE A 18 6.27 6.86 15.83
C ILE A 18 7.52 6.79 16.72
N VAL A 19 8.09 7.93 17.12
CA VAL A 19 9.19 7.98 18.11
C VAL A 19 8.67 7.65 19.51
N PHE A 20 7.49 8.16 19.88
CA PHE A 20 6.88 7.93 21.19
C PHE A 20 6.04 6.65 21.24
N ASN A 21 5.40 6.27 20.13
CA ASN A 21 4.50 5.14 19.99
C ASN A 21 4.91 4.26 18.77
N PRO A 22 6.00 3.50 18.86
CA PRO A 22 6.53 2.73 17.72
C PRO A 22 5.63 1.58 17.24
N LYS A 23 4.53 1.30 17.94
CA LYS A 23 3.53 0.28 17.56
C LYS A 23 2.24 0.89 16.98
N ASP A 24 2.19 2.21 16.77
CA ASP A 24 1.01 2.85 16.18
C ASP A 24 0.97 2.64 14.66
N ALA A 25 0.32 1.55 14.23
CA ALA A 25 0.16 1.20 12.82
C ALA A 25 -0.48 2.33 12.00
N LYS A 26 -1.41 3.08 12.59
CA LYS A 26 -2.11 4.19 11.93
C LYS A 26 -1.15 5.31 11.53
N SER A 27 -0.18 5.65 12.39
CA SER A 27 0.85 6.63 12.05
C SER A 27 1.71 6.18 10.87
N TYR A 28 2.06 4.89 10.80
CA TYR A 28 2.79 4.35 9.64
C TYR A 28 1.94 4.37 8.36
N LEU A 29 0.65 4.05 8.43
CA LEU A 29 -0.25 4.12 7.27
C LEU A 29 -0.37 5.54 6.73
N PHE A 30 -0.50 6.55 7.60
CA PHE A 30 -0.54 7.93 7.14
C PHE A 30 0.78 8.40 6.55
N LEU A 31 1.92 8.00 7.11
CA LEU A 31 3.22 8.26 6.49
C LEU A 31 3.30 7.64 5.09
N ALA A 32 2.81 6.43 4.89
CA ALA A 32 2.72 5.83 3.56
C ALA A 32 1.86 6.68 2.60
N LYS A 33 0.68 7.12 3.02
CA LYS A 33 -0.21 7.98 2.23
C LYS A 33 0.43 9.34 1.88
N ILE A 34 1.21 9.92 2.79
CA ILE A 34 1.97 11.15 2.54
C ILE A 34 3.08 10.88 1.52
N TYR A 35 3.87 9.82 1.70
CA TYR A 35 4.94 9.49 0.76
C TYR A 35 4.43 9.11 -0.64
N LYS A 36 3.22 8.56 -0.74
CA LYS A 36 2.51 8.41 -2.01
C LYS A 36 2.29 9.77 -2.70
N SER A 37 1.81 10.78 -1.96
CA SER A 37 1.59 12.13 -2.49
C SER A 37 2.88 12.87 -2.85
N GLU A 38 4.00 12.49 -2.23
CA GLU A 38 5.35 12.97 -2.56
C GLU A 38 6.02 12.15 -3.69
N GLU A 39 5.30 11.20 -4.30
CA GLU A 39 5.82 10.28 -5.33
C GLU A 39 7.06 9.49 -4.87
N ASN A 40 7.19 9.27 -3.57
CA ASN A 40 8.31 8.55 -2.96
C ASN A 40 7.94 7.09 -2.68
N GLU A 41 7.87 6.29 -3.75
CA GLU A 41 7.44 4.88 -3.69
C GLU A 41 8.27 4.05 -2.69
N ARG A 42 9.59 4.28 -2.61
CA ARG A 42 10.46 3.55 -1.68
C ARG A 42 10.02 3.72 -0.22
N LYS A 43 9.69 4.95 0.18
CA LYS A 43 9.21 5.23 1.54
C LYS A 43 7.77 4.78 1.72
N GLU A 44 6.91 4.96 0.72
CA GLU A 44 5.55 4.44 0.73
C GLU A 44 5.55 2.93 1.04
N ILE A 45 6.27 2.12 0.26
CA ILE A 45 6.38 0.67 0.47
C ILE A 45 6.93 0.36 1.87
N LYS A 46 7.97 1.07 2.33
CA LYS A 46 8.55 0.85 3.66
C LYS A 46 7.47 0.99 4.74
N TYR A 47 6.71 2.07 4.70
CA TYR A 47 5.70 2.36 5.71
C TYR A 47 4.45 1.49 5.59
N LEU A 48 4.05 1.08 4.38
CA LEU A 48 3.01 0.06 4.18
C LEU A 48 3.41 -1.28 4.79
N LYS A 49 4.66 -1.73 4.56
CA LYS A 49 5.17 -2.97 5.16
C LYS A 49 5.22 -2.90 6.69
N THR A 50 5.60 -1.76 7.26
CA THR A 50 5.55 -1.58 8.72
C THR A 50 4.11 -1.58 9.24
N THR A 51 3.17 -0.97 8.52
CA THR A 51 1.74 -1.03 8.87
C THR A 51 1.26 -2.48 8.91
N LEU A 52 1.53 -3.25 7.86
CA LEU A 52 1.15 -4.67 7.76
C LEU A 52 1.89 -5.60 8.74
N LEU A 53 3.05 -5.18 9.24
CA LEU A 53 3.75 -5.91 10.30
C LEU A 53 3.04 -5.75 11.65
N LEU A 54 2.46 -4.57 11.90
CA LEU A 54 1.76 -4.25 13.15
C LEU A 54 0.27 -4.64 13.11
N GLU A 55 -0.37 -4.46 11.96
CA GLU A 55 -1.77 -4.79 11.67
C GLU A 55 -1.84 -5.58 10.35
N PRO A 56 -1.69 -6.92 10.40
CA PRO A 56 -1.68 -7.77 9.19
C PRO A 56 -2.98 -7.76 8.39
N ASP A 57 -4.10 -7.40 9.03
CA ASP A 57 -5.44 -7.28 8.46
C ASP A 57 -5.81 -5.85 8.07
N ASN A 58 -4.83 -4.92 8.03
CA ASN A 58 -5.06 -3.57 7.58
C ASN A 58 -5.39 -3.53 6.07
N GLU A 59 -6.69 -3.47 5.78
CA GLU A 59 -7.26 -3.51 4.43
C GLU A 59 -6.68 -2.43 3.51
N ASP A 60 -6.58 -1.19 4.00
CA ASP A 60 -6.02 -0.05 3.29
C ASP A 60 -4.56 -0.29 2.87
N ALA A 61 -3.73 -0.70 3.83
CA ALA A 61 -2.31 -0.92 3.59
C ALA A 61 -2.05 -2.06 2.60
N LEU A 62 -2.83 -3.14 2.72
CA LEU A 62 -2.72 -4.30 1.84
C LEU A 62 -3.13 -3.95 0.41
N TYR A 63 -4.24 -3.23 0.24
CA TYR A 63 -4.69 -2.77 -1.07
C TYR A 63 -3.67 -1.83 -1.73
N MET A 64 -3.16 -0.85 -0.98
CA MET A 64 -2.13 0.07 -1.49
C MET A 64 -0.87 -0.67 -1.95
N LEU A 65 -0.42 -1.67 -1.18
CA LEU A 65 0.75 -2.47 -1.56
C LEU A 65 0.47 -3.30 -2.82
N ILE A 66 -0.71 -3.91 -2.96
CA ILE A 66 -1.12 -4.62 -4.18
C ILE A 66 -1.09 -3.69 -5.40
N ASP A 67 -1.61 -2.47 -5.27
CA ASP A 67 -1.62 -1.49 -6.38
C ASP A 67 -0.21 -1.15 -6.87
N ILE A 68 0.73 -0.94 -5.95
CA ILE A 68 2.15 -0.70 -6.28
C ILE A 68 2.76 -1.93 -6.97
N LYS A 69 2.51 -3.13 -6.45
CA LYS A 69 3.07 -4.37 -7.00
C LYS A 69 2.54 -4.71 -8.39
N LEU A 70 1.26 -4.40 -8.64
CA LEU A 70 0.66 -4.47 -9.97
C LEU A 70 1.32 -3.48 -10.95
N LYS A 71 1.61 -2.24 -10.53
CA LYS A 71 2.33 -1.25 -11.35
C LYS A 71 3.74 -1.72 -11.71
N ASN A 72 4.42 -2.32 -10.74
CA ASN A 72 5.79 -2.82 -10.91
C ASN A 72 5.88 -4.20 -11.58
N SER A 73 4.75 -4.75 -12.05
CA SER A 73 4.67 -6.07 -12.70
C SER A 73 5.27 -7.22 -11.87
N ASN A 74 5.16 -7.16 -10.54
CA ASN A 74 5.65 -8.22 -9.64
C ASN A 74 4.55 -9.26 -9.36
N PHE A 75 4.42 -10.22 -10.27
CA PHE A 75 3.31 -11.18 -10.30
C PHE A 75 3.17 -12.07 -9.07
N SER A 76 4.28 -12.65 -8.61
CA SER A 76 4.26 -13.63 -7.53
C SER A 76 3.78 -12.99 -6.23
N GLU A 77 4.29 -11.80 -5.92
CA GLU A 77 3.89 -11.06 -4.72
C GLU A 77 2.42 -10.60 -4.80
N VAL A 78 1.95 -10.17 -5.98
CA VAL A 78 0.54 -9.79 -6.17
C VAL A 78 -0.40 -10.96 -5.89
N LYS A 79 -0.10 -12.18 -6.37
CA LYS A 79 -0.95 -13.36 -6.16
C LYS A 79 -1.15 -13.64 -4.67
N ASP A 80 -0.07 -13.61 -3.90
CA ASP A 80 -0.14 -13.91 -2.46
C ASP A 80 -0.84 -12.81 -1.66
N LEU A 81 -0.56 -11.53 -1.98
CA LEU A 81 -1.24 -10.41 -1.35
C LEU A 81 -2.73 -10.39 -1.69
N THR A 82 -3.12 -10.72 -2.93
CA THR A 82 -4.52 -10.76 -3.37
C THR A 82 -5.30 -11.86 -2.64
N LYS A 83 -4.72 -13.04 -2.43
CA LYS A 83 -5.34 -14.09 -1.62
C LYS A 83 -5.62 -13.62 -0.19
N LYS A 84 -4.65 -12.97 0.44
CA LYS A 84 -4.83 -12.38 1.78
C LYS A 84 -5.92 -11.31 1.78
N PHE A 85 -5.90 -10.43 0.79
CA PHE A 85 -6.87 -9.35 0.66
C PHE A 85 -8.31 -9.87 0.53
N LYS A 86 -8.53 -10.92 -0.28
CA LYS A 86 -9.83 -11.59 -0.40
C LYS A 86 -10.37 -12.16 0.93
N ILE A 87 -9.49 -12.49 1.87
CA ILE A 87 -9.86 -13.02 3.19
C ILE A 87 -10.21 -11.89 4.16
N ILE A 88 -9.44 -10.79 4.15
CA ILE A 88 -9.56 -9.72 5.16
C ILE A 88 -10.44 -8.55 4.72
N CYS A 89 -10.70 -8.40 3.42
CA CYS A 89 -11.40 -7.23 2.92
C CYS A 89 -12.79 -7.12 3.56
N SER A 90 -13.23 -5.89 3.78
CA SER A 90 -14.54 -5.58 4.34
C SER A 90 -15.20 -4.45 3.55
N THR A 91 -14.47 -3.36 3.32
CA THR A 91 -14.97 -2.14 2.66
C THR A 91 -14.47 -1.99 1.23
N LEU A 92 -13.34 -2.61 0.91
CA LEU A 92 -12.66 -2.55 -0.39
C LEU A 92 -12.76 -3.88 -1.15
N CYS A 93 -13.62 -4.81 -0.74
CA CYS A 93 -13.78 -6.10 -1.44
C CYS A 93 -14.10 -5.96 -2.93
N ASP A 94 -14.81 -4.91 -3.33
CA ASP A 94 -15.11 -4.63 -4.74
C ASP A 94 -13.85 -4.40 -5.59
N LYS A 95 -12.73 -3.98 -4.97
CA LYS A 95 -11.45 -3.82 -5.64
C LYS A 95 -10.85 -5.14 -6.11
N THR A 96 -11.27 -6.26 -5.54
CA THR A 96 -10.84 -7.60 -5.94
C THR A 96 -11.01 -7.83 -7.43
N LYS A 97 -12.14 -7.38 -8.02
CA LYS A 97 -12.40 -7.52 -9.47
C LYS A 97 -11.35 -6.79 -10.30
N SER A 98 -11.03 -5.56 -9.92
CA SER A 98 -10.02 -4.73 -10.60
C SER A 98 -8.61 -5.31 -10.45
N ILE A 99 -8.29 -5.87 -9.28
CA ILE A 99 -7.01 -6.55 -9.03
C ILE A 99 -6.89 -7.77 -9.95
N ASP A 100 -7.90 -8.63 -9.99
CA ASP A 100 -7.90 -9.85 -10.79
C ASP A 100 -7.83 -9.54 -12.30
N GLU A 101 -8.51 -8.50 -12.78
CA GLU A 101 -8.44 -8.04 -14.18
C GLU A 101 -7.05 -7.54 -14.54
N ARG A 102 -6.46 -6.69 -13.70
CA ARG A 102 -5.09 -6.20 -13.92
C ARG A 102 -4.09 -7.35 -13.89
N LEU A 103 -4.23 -8.29 -12.97
CA LEU A 103 -3.34 -9.44 -12.88
C LEU A 103 -3.35 -10.28 -14.17
N LYS A 104 -4.54 -10.62 -14.69
CA LYS A 104 -4.69 -11.35 -15.98
C LYS A 104 -4.04 -10.61 -17.15
N ASN A 105 -4.21 -9.29 -17.21
CA ASN A 105 -3.64 -8.47 -18.28
C ASN A 105 -2.12 -8.44 -18.25
N ILE A 106 -1.50 -8.52 -17.06
CA ILE A 106 -0.05 -8.59 -16.96
C ILE A 106 0.41 -10.02 -17.32
N GLU A 107 -0.30 -11.07 -16.88
CA GLU A 107 0.03 -12.47 -17.20
C GLU A 107 0.04 -12.73 -18.72
N ALA A 108 -0.99 -12.27 -19.42
CA ALA A 108 -1.06 -12.38 -20.88
C ALA A 108 0.10 -11.66 -21.60
N LYS A 109 0.64 -10.57 -21.03
CA LYS A 109 1.80 -9.85 -21.60
C LYS A 109 3.11 -10.57 -21.34
N ASP A 110 3.22 -11.33 -20.27
CA ASP A 110 4.42 -12.10 -19.94
C ASP A 110 4.55 -13.33 -20.87
N GLU A 111 3.44 -14.02 -21.11
CA GLU A 111 3.36 -15.16 -22.03
C GLU A 111 3.69 -14.77 -23.48
N THR A 112 3.33 -13.57 -23.92
CA THR A 112 3.67 -13.08 -25.28
C THR A 112 5.14 -12.68 -25.48
N LYS A 113 5.96 -12.70 -24.42
CA LYS A 113 7.40 -12.35 -24.47
C LYS A 113 8.32 -13.58 -24.47
N GLN A 114 7.77 -14.79 -24.35
CA GLN A 114 8.47 -16.06 -24.55
C GLN A 114 8.26 -16.57 -25.97
#